data_AF-A0A952PUC0-F1
#
_entry.id   AF-A0A952PUC0-F1
#
_cell.length_a   1.000
_cell.length_b   1.000
_cell.length_c   1.000
_cell.angle_alpha   90.00
_cell.angle_beta   90.00
_cell.angle_gamma   90.00
#
_symmetry.space_group_name_H-M   'P 1'
#
loop_
_entity.id
_entity.type
_entity.pdbx_description
1 polymer ?
#
loop_
_entity_poly.entity_id
_entity_poly.type
_entity_poly.pdbx_seq_one_letter_code
_entity_poly.pdbx_strand_id
1 'polypeptide(L)'
;MGRVFISHNNIDDPFVNKLVAELNRHGIETFVDHVNLKHGQHWPSEVEKELDHCQQMIAVVSDYSKDSKNCTDEWNVFIEDRKEIIPVWLSGEKMYFRFRTIHYIDFREGRFAESLPALIQALTDTKVDLVAVSANEPDQPARRRRRDDPEVRSEVLNARLSMRYPLVRLPHKFVGIATGNIAEISGADVLVNTENDRLLMDHIEGRTISAALNYYSAKWSDAGELLEETIKQDLQAARRHLPERLPPGTVIPTAATGSLKNIGVRYVIHAVSVHGERIRWAQPATRIELGRCVTNTLDCIDDLNRRFFRADHPLRNVVFPVFAAGEGGLKISEIAVSLIERAVDYLETHETQIECAYFVAYNESALGALKAAFDGIPDLSALVVLGR
;
A
#
# COMPACT_ATOMS: atom_id res chain seq x y z
N MET A 1 -4.05 24.88 24.90
CA MET A 1 -3.07 24.12 24.10
C MET A 1 -3.00 22.76 24.79
N GLY A 2 -3.02 21.64 24.06
CA GLY A 2 -2.97 20.33 24.72
C GLY A 2 -1.62 20.13 25.41
N ARG A 3 -1.58 19.34 26.48
CA ARG A 3 -0.31 18.89 27.07
C ARG A 3 0.38 17.93 26.10
N VAL A 4 1.72 17.91 26.14
CA VAL A 4 2.54 16.96 25.39
C VAL A 4 2.81 15.76 26.29
N PHE A 5 2.46 14.57 25.85
CA PHE A 5 2.73 13.34 26.58
C PHE A 5 4.20 12.95 26.42
N ILE A 6 4.90 12.59 27.48
CA ILE A 6 6.28 12.11 27.42
C ILE A 6 6.29 10.66 27.87
N SER A 7 6.57 9.76 26.92
CA SER A 7 6.72 8.33 27.16
C SER A 7 8.20 7.97 27.28
N HIS A 8 8.62 7.49 28.45
CA HIS A 8 10.01 7.11 28.74
C HIS A 8 10.09 5.96 29.74
N ASN A 9 11.30 5.42 29.91
CA ASN A 9 11.59 4.48 30.99
C ASN A 9 12.11 5.25 32.21
N ASN A 10 11.77 4.83 33.43
CA ASN A 10 12.19 5.51 34.66
C ASN A 10 13.71 5.64 34.84
N ILE A 11 14.52 4.77 34.22
CA ILE A 11 15.99 4.93 34.18
C ILE A 11 16.39 6.25 33.51
N ASP A 12 15.57 6.74 32.57
CA ASP A 12 15.78 7.96 31.81
C ASP A 12 15.24 9.23 32.53
N ASP A 13 14.72 9.10 33.76
CA ASP A 13 14.17 10.22 34.56
C ASP A 13 15.10 11.44 34.65
N PRO A 14 16.44 11.31 34.85
CA PRO A 14 17.33 12.48 34.90
C PRO A 14 17.30 13.31 33.61
N PHE A 15 17.19 12.65 32.45
CA PHE A 15 17.06 13.32 31.15
C PHE A 15 15.68 13.96 31.01
N VAL A 16 14.62 13.21 31.32
CA VAL A 16 13.24 13.67 31.15
C VAL A 16 12.92 14.85 32.08
N ASN A 17 13.38 14.83 33.34
CA ASN A 17 13.21 15.94 34.26
C ASN A 17 13.86 17.23 33.74
N LYS A 18 15.05 17.12 33.15
CA LYS A 18 15.73 18.25 32.52
C LYS A 18 14.96 18.75 31.29
N LEU A 19 14.47 17.83 30.45
CA LEU A 19 13.68 18.15 29.25
C LEU A 19 12.38 18.88 29.61
N VAL A 20 11.63 18.37 30.59
CA VAL A 20 10.39 18.97 31.11
C VAL A 20 10.63 20.38 31.63
N ALA A 21 11.70 20.61 32.39
CA ALA A 21 12.02 21.93 32.91
C ALA A 21 12.23 22.96 31.79
N GLU A 22 12.90 22.55 30.70
CA GLU A 22 13.14 23.41 29.54
C GLU A 22 11.88 23.61 28.70
N LEU A 23 11.11 22.55 28.41
CA LEU A 23 9.84 22.67 27.68
C LEU A 23 8.86 23.62 28.39
N ASN A 24 8.75 23.52 29.72
CA ASN A 24 7.94 24.43 30.53
C ASN A 24 8.44 25.88 30.48
N ARG A 25 9.77 26.12 30.47
CA ARG A 25 10.34 27.46 30.28
C ARG A 25 9.97 28.07 28.92
N HIS A 26 9.74 27.22 27.92
CA HIS A 26 9.28 27.60 26.58
C HIS A 26 7.75 27.61 26.42
N GLY A 27 6.99 27.45 27.52
CA GLY A 27 5.52 27.52 27.51
C GLY A 27 4.82 26.27 26.96
N ILE A 28 5.53 25.14 26.84
CA ILE A 28 4.98 23.86 26.42
C ILE A 28 4.65 23.05 27.67
N GLU A 29 3.36 22.87 27.96
CA GLU A 29 2.92 22.05 29.09
C GLU A 29 3.10 20.57 28.77
N THR A 30 3.68 19.81 29.71
CA THR A 30 3.98 18.38 29.53
C THR A 30 3.29 17.51 30.56
N PHE A 31 2.93 16.28 30.17
CA PHE A 31 2.57 15.20 31.09
C PHE A 31 3.62 14.09 30.97
N VAL A 32 4.11 13.59 32.10
CA VAL A 32 5.13 12.53 32.15
C VAL A 32 4.53 11.31 32.81
N ASP A 33 4.63 10.16 32.15
CA ASP A 33 4.19 8.90 32.73
C ASP A 33 5.29 8.25 33.58
N HIS A 34 4.97 7.92 34.82
CA HIS A 34 5.85 7.17 35.74
C HIS A 34 5.29 5.80 36.11
N VAL A 35 4.31 5.29 35.37
CA VAL A 35 3.63 4.03 35.69
C VAL A 35 4.53 2.83 35.39
N ASN A 36 4.66 1.95 36.39
CA ASN A 36 5.44 0.72 36.30
C ASN A 36 4.50 -0.49 36.38
N LEU A 37 3.90 -0.88 35.24
CA LEU A 37 2.96 -1.99 35.17
C LEU A 37 3.65 -3.35 35.22
N LYS A 38 3.08 -4.30 35.98
CA LYS A 38 3.42 -5.73 35.86
C LYS A 38 2.50 -6.41 34.84
N HIS A 39 3.01 -7.46 34.19
CA HIS A 39 2.30 -8.23 33.17
C HIS A 39 0.84 -8.57 33.56
N GLY A 40 -0.12 -8.15 32.72
CA GLY A 40 -1.55 -8.42 32.91
C GLY A 40 -2.33 -7.35 33.68
N GLN A 41 -1.72 -6.23 34.06
CA GLN A 41 -2.43 -5.10 34.69
C GLN A 41 -2.95 -4.10 33.65
N HIS A 42 -4.17 -3.61 33.88
CA HIS A 42 -4.75 -2.49 33.12
C HIS A 42 -4.09 -1.16 33.53
N TRP A 43 -4.02 -0.20 32.60
CA TRP A 43 -3.50 1.13 32.89
C TRP A 43 -4.30 1.84 33.98
N PRO A 44 -3.65 2.65 34.84
CA PRO A 44 -4.36 3.58 35.71
C PRO A 44 -5.20 4.53 34.86
N SER A 45 -6.42 4.82 35.31
CA SER A 45 -7.38 5.64 34.56
C SER A 45 -6.92 7.07 34.30
N GLU A 46 -5.90 7.56 35.01
CA GLU A 46 -5.27 8.85 34.77
C GLU A 46 -4.37 8.81 33.53
N VAL A 47 -3.58 7.75 33.33
CA VAL A 47 -2.72 7.58 32.15
C VAL A 47 -3.56 7.40 30.89
N GLU A 48 -4.58 6.55 30.94
CA GLU A 48 -5.49 6.35 29.80
C GLU A 48 -6.16 7.66 29.36
N LYS A 49 -6.60 8.48 30.32
CA LYS A 49 -7.15 9.81 30.03
C LYS A 49 -6.12 10.73 29.39
N GLU A 50 -4.88 10.77 29.89
CA GLU A 50 -3.87 11.66 29.31
C GLU A 50 -3.40 11.18 27.94
N LEU A 51 -3.32 9.86 27.71
CA LEU A 51 -3.10 9.28 26.39
C LEU A 51 -4.20 9.73 25.43
N ASP A 52 -5.48 9.75 25.87
CA ASP A 52 -6.61 10.23 25.09
C ASP A 52 -6.55 11.74 24.78
N HIS A 53 -6.22 12.56 25.77
CA HIS A 53 -6.32 14.02 25.68
C HIS A 53 -5.11 14.66 24.98
N CYS A 54 -3.92 14.10 25.13
CA CYS A 54 -2.71 14.61 24.49
C CYS A 54 -2.74 14.31 22.98
N GLN A 55 -2.43 15.31 22.15
CA GLN A 55 -2.41 15.15 20.69
C GLN A 55 -0.99 14.93 20.14
N GLN A 56 0.02 15.18 20.97
CA GLN A 56 1.43 15.03 20.64
C GLN A 56 2.13 14.26 21.75
N MET A 57 3.03 13.35 21.38
CA MET A 57 3.89 12.60 22.29
C MET A 57 5.37 12.79 21.93
N ILE A 58 6.20 12.97 22.95
CA ILE A 58 7.64 12.76 22.86
C ILE A 58 7.91 11.30 23.26
N ALA A 59 8.37 10.50 22.31
CA ALA A 59 8.78 9.12 22.58
C ALA A 59 10.29 9.10 22.86
N VAL A 60 10.68 8.94 24.13
CA VAL A 60 12.10 8.86 24.51
C VAL A 60 12.59 7.45 24.21
N VAL A 61 13.48 7.32 23.21
CA VAL A 61 14.03 6.04 22.73
C VAL A 61 15.42 5.83 23.32
N SER A 62 15.53 4.92 24.27
CA SER A 62 16.77 4.46 24.90
C SER A 62 16.89 2.94 24.77
N ASP A 63 18.05 2.39 25.14
CA ASP A 63 18.20 0.93 25.26
C ASP A 63 17.19 0.31 26.25
N TYR A 64 16.67 1.10 27.20
CA TYR A 64 15.74 0.64 28.22
C TYR A 64 14.27 0.80 27.82
N SER A 65 13.91 1.89 27.11
CA SER A 65 12.52 2.14 26.72
C SER A 65 12.07 1.28 25.54
N LYS A 66 12.96 0.94 24.61
CA LYS A 66 12.61 0.09 23.44
C LYS A 66 12.23 -1.35 23.83
N ASP A 67 12.76 -1.85 24.94
CA ASP A 67 12.51 -3.18 25.48
C ASP A 67 11.47 -3.16 26.62
N SER A 68 10.97 -1.96 26.96
CA SER A 68 9.92 -1.75 27.95
C SER A 68 8.55 -1.94 27.32
N LYS A 69 7.81 -2.97 27.74
CA LYS A 69 6.44 -3.23 27.28
C LYS A 69 5.55 -1.99 27.47
N ASN A 70 5.68 -1.31 28.62
CA ASN A 70 4.87 -0.13 28.93
C ASN A 70 5.08 0.99 27.92
N CYS A 71 6.33 1.37 27.65
CA CYS A 71 6.65 2.39 26.65
C CYS A 71 6.16 1.99 25.27
N THR A 72 6.34 0.71 24.87
CA THR A 72 5.85 0.25 23.57
C THR A 72 4.33 0.25 23.45
N ASP A 73 3.59 -0.04 24.53
CA ASP A 73 2.12 0.00 24.55
C ASP A 73 1.61 1.45 24.42
N GLU A 74 2.20 2.41 25.15
CA GLU A 74 1.87 3.84 25.03
C GLU A 74 2.18 4.37 23.63
N TRP A 75 3.33 3.98 23.06
CA TRP A 75 3.68 4.33 21.68
C TRP A 75 2.67 3.75 20.72
N ASN A 76 2.24 2.49 20.92
CA ASN A 76 1.24 1.87 20.07
C ASN A 76 -0.09 2.60 20.17
N VAL A 77 -0.54 3.07 21.33
CA VAL A 77 -1.76 3.89 21.43
C VAL A 77 -1.65 5.17 20.63
N PHE A 78 -0.56 5.93 20.76
CA PHE A 78 -0.39 7.13 19.94
C PHE A 78 -0.30 6.81 18.44
N ILE A 79 0.30 5.68 18.06
CA ILE A 79 0.36 5.22 16.66
C ILE A 79 -1.02 4.77 16.16
N GLU A 80 -1.80 4.07 16.98
CA GLU A 80 -3.13 3.56 16.68
C GLU A 80 -4.14 4.71 16.54
N ASP A 81 -4.08 5.67 17.46
CA ASP A 81 -4.92 6.88 17.48
C ASP A 81 -4.46 7.94 16.48
N ARG A 82 -3.30 7.74 15.82
CA ARG A 82 -2.69 8.68 14.87
C ARG A 82 -2.39 10.05 15.47
N LYS A 83 -2.05 10.06 16.76
CA LYS A 83 -1.52 11.24 17.44
C LYS A 83 -0.07 11.44 17.02
N GLU A 84 0.38 12.69 17.03
CA GLU A 84 1.73 13.00 16.59
C GLU A 84 2.76 12.41 17.56
N ILE A 85 3.81 11.78 17.03
CA ILE A 85 4.91 11.25 17.82
C ILE A 85 6.20 11.88 17.31
N ILE A 86 6.97 12.46 18.23
CA ILE A 86 8.30 12.99 17.98
C ILE A 86 9.30 12.08 18.71
N PRO A 87 9.97 11.15 18.00
CA PRO A 87 10.96 10.29 18.62
C PRO A 87 12.22 11.08 19.01
N VAL A 88 12.63 10.94 20.26
CA VAL A 88 13.87 11.50 20.82
C VAL A 88 14.84 10.36 21.08
N TRP A 89 15.93 10.29 20.31
CA TRP A 89 16.94 9.24 20.47
C TRP A 89 17.90 9.58 21.60
N LEU A 90 17.77 8.89 22.74
CA LEU A 90 18.58 9.16 23.93
C LEU A 90 19.79 8.21 24.04
N SER A 91 19.63 6.94 23.70
CA SER A 91 20.72 5.95 23.72
C SER A 91 20.45 4.74 22.81
N GLY A 92 21.46 3.90 22.61
CA GLY A 92 21.37 2.67 21.82
C GLY A 92 21.92 2.78 20.41
N GLU A 93 22.43 1.65 19.90
CA GLU A 93 23.05 1.53 18.57
C GLU A 93 22.04 1.61 17.42
N LYS A 94 20.81 1.16 17.66
CA LYS A 94 19.75 1.05 16.65
C LYS A 94 18.45 1.64 17.17
N MET A 95 17.84 2.50 16.36
CA MET A 95 16.51 3.05 16.62
C MET A 95 15.46 1.93 16.72
N TYR A 96 14.45 2.14 17.56
CA TYR A 96 13.26 1.28 17.63
C TYR A 96 12.63 1.13 16.25
N PHE A 97 12.32 -0.10 15.86
CA PHE A 97 12.07 -0.42 14.45
C PHE A 97 10.88 0.36 13.86
N ARG A 98 9.85 0.67 14.66
CA ARG A 98 8.68 1.46 14.23
C ARG A 98 9.00 2.94 13.98
N PHE A 99 10.10 3.45 14.56
CA PHE A 99 10.55 4.84 14.41
C PHE A 99 11.69 5.00 13.40
N ARG A 100 12.17 3.91 12.78
CA ARG A 100 13.28 3.95 11.80
C ARG A 100 12.97 4.77 10.54
N THR A 101 11.70 4.89 10.20
CA THR A 101 11.22 5.58 8.99
C THR A 101 10.58 6.94 9.31
N ILE A 102 10.61 7.37 10.58
CA ILE A 102 10.08 8.64 11.06
C ILE A 102 11.28 9.54 11.40
N HIS A 103 11.17 10.84 11.11
CA HIS A 103 12.20 11.80 11.48
C HIS A 103 12.30 11.89 13.01
N TYR A 104 13.49 11.67 13.55
CA TYR A 104 13.77 11.69 14.99
C TYR A 104 14.78 12.79 15.33
N ILE A 105 14.85 13.14 16.61
CA ILE A 105 15.80 14.13 17.10
C ILE A 105 16.84 13.42 17.97
N ASP A 106 18.11 13.57 17.60
CA ASP A 106 19.22 12.86 18.25
C ASP A 106 19.72 13.63 19.49
N PHE A 107 19.52 13.04 20.67
CA PHE A 107 19.96 13.57 21.97
C PHE A 107 21.10 12.76 22.59
N ARG A 108 21.66 11.80 21.85
CA ARG A 108 22.80 10.99 22.31
C ARG A 108 24.03 11.86 22.55
N GLU A 109 24.98 11.33 23.32
CA GLU A 109 26.32 11.92 23.52
C GLU A 109 26.32 13.35 24.11
N GLY A 110 25.29 13.70 24.89
CA GLY A 110 25.24 14.99 25.60
C GLY A 110 24.81 16.18 24.74
N ARG A 111 24.27 15.94 23.54
CA ARG A 111 23.82 16.96 22.58
C ARG A 111 22.55 17.72 22.98
N PHE A 112 22.23 17.75 24.26
CA PHE A 112 20.98 18.31 24.78
C PHE A 112 20.74 19.76 24.35
N ALA A 113 21.74 20.64 24.48
CA ALA A 113 21.60 22.05 24.14
C ALA A 113 21.47 22.28 22.62
N GLU A 114 22.09 21.44 21.80
CA GLU A 114 22.03 21.52 20.34
C GLU A 114 20.68 21.04 19.79
N SER A 115 20.12 19.99 20.40
CA SER A 115 18.93 19.29 19.89
C SER A 115 17.62 19.84 20.43
N LEU A 116 17.64 20.52 21.58
CA LEU A 116 16.47 21.12 22.22
C LEU A 116 15.70 22.11 21.31
N PRO A 117 16.34 23.03 20.55
CA PRO A 117 15.61 23.94 19.66
C PRO A 117 14.81 23.23 18.57
N ALA A 118 15.35 22.15 17.99
CA ALA A 118 14.66 21.37 16.96
C ALA A 118 13.43 20.66 17.54
N LEU A 119 13.52 20.19 18.79
CA LEU A 119 12.39 19.57 19.49
C LEU A 119 11.30 20.59 19.83
N ILE A 120 11.69 21.77 20.32
CA ILE A 120 10.74 22.87 20.56
C ILE A 120 10.04 23.25 19.27
N GLN A 121 10.78 23.42 18.17
CA GLN A 121 10.21 23.75 16.87
C GLN A 121 9.18 22.71 16.42
N ALA A 122 9.54 21.42 16.47
CA ALA A 122 8.65 20.32 16.10
C ALA A 122 7.36 20.32 16.93
N LEU A 123 7.43 20.65 18.23
CA LEU A 123 6.25 20.74 19.10
C LEU A 123 5.39 21.98 18.81
N THR A 124 6.00 23.09 18.41
CA THR A 124 5.31 24.38 18.23
C THR A 124 4.79 24.65 16.82
N ASP A 125 5.25 23.93 15.80
CA ASP A 125 4.80 24.09 14.40
C ASP A 125 3.34 23.65 14.16
N THR A 126 2.57 23.41 15.23
CA THR A 126 1.14 23.15 15.21
C THR A 126 0.32 24.34 15.70
N LYS A 127 -0.10 25.24 14.77
CA LYS A 127 -1.32 26.09 14.77
C LYS A 127 -1.29 26.99 13.52
N VAL A 128 -2.26 26.96 12.60
CA VAL A 128 -3.68 27.36 12.67
C VAL A 128 -4.43 26.48 11.64
N ASP A 129 -5.47 25.70 11.95
CA ASP A 129 -6.82 26.11 12.33
C ASP A 129 -7.60 25.02 13.08
N LEU A 130 -8.06 25.35 14.28
CA LEU A 130 -9.28 24.81 14.89
C LEU A 130 -9.95 25.97 15.64
N VAL A 131 -11.03 26.54 15.09
CA VAL A 131 -12.10 27.16 15.87
C VAL A 131 -13.44 26.66 15.34
N ALA A 132 -14.33 26.39 16.30
CA ALA A 132 -15.54 25.59 16.22
C ALA A 132 -16.65 26.11 15.28
N VAL A 133 -17.52 25.14 14.96
CA VAL A 133 -18.77 25.16 14.19
C VAL A 133 -19.66 26.39 14.46
N SER A 134 -20.13 27.03 13.38
CA SER A 134 -21.49 27.62 13.35
C SER A 134 -22.18 27.21 12.05
N ALA A 135 -23.42 26.76 12.18
CA ALA A 135 -24.28 26.37 11.08
C ALA A 135 -24.47 27.51 10.07
N ASN A 136 -24.16 27.24 8.79
CA ASN A 136 -24.97 27.55 7.62
C ASN A 136 -24.28 27.04 6.32
N GLU A 137 -25.11 26.83 5.31
CA GLU A 137 -25.02 25.99 4.11
C GLU A 137 -23.77 26.05 3.19
N PRO A 138 -23.61 25.03 2.32
CA PRO A 138 -22.36 24.72 1.63
C PRO A 138 -22.16 25.54 0.35
N ASP A 139 -20.95 26.07 0.14
CA ASP A 139 -20.53 26.49 -1.20
C ASP A 139 -19.07 26.08 -1.53
N GLN A 140 -19.03 25.02 -2.34
CA GLN A 140 -18.10 24.62 -3.42
C GLN A 140 -16.59 24.32 -3.24
N PRO A 141 -16.09 23.31 -3.98
CA PRO A 141 -14.80 22.68 -3.74
C PRO A 141 -13.67 23.30 -4.57
N ALA A 142 -12.50 23.52 -3.94
CA ALA A 142 -11.26 23.79 -4.65
C ALA A 142 -10.85 22.59 -5.53
N ARG A 143 -10.46 22.90 -6.77
CA ARG A 143 -10.26 22.01 -7.93
C ARG A 143 -9.44 20.74 -7.64
N ARG A 144 -10.12 19.60 -7.58
CA ARG A 144 -9.52 18.27 -7.82
C ARG A 144 -9.22 18.11 -9.32
N ARG A 145 -7.95 17.95 -9.71
CA ARG A 145 -7.57 17.67 -11.10
C ARG A 145 -8.16 16.32 -11.54
N ARG A 146 -9.00 16.32 -12.59
CA ARG A 146 -9.76 15.16 -13.11
C ARG A 146 -8.83 14.15 -13.78
N ARG A 147 -9.26 12.89 -13.90
CA ARG A 147 -8.57 11.83 -14.67
C ARG A 147 -8.33 12.24 -16.14
N ASP A 148 -9.17 13.11 -16.67
CA ASP A 148 -9.08 13.66 -18.02
C ASP A 148 -8.22 14.93 -18.15
N ASP A 149 -7.47 15.30 -17.09
CA ASP A 149 -6.53 16.40 -17.16
C ASP A 149 -5.44 16.08 -18.21
N PRO A 150 -5.25 16.93 -19.24
CA PRO A 150 -4.28 16.70 -20.32
C PRO A 150 -2.85 16.47 -19.81
N GLU A 151 -2.45 17.11 -18.71
CA GLU A 151 -1.13 16.92 -18.10
C GLU A 151 -0.98 15.49 -17.55
N VAL A 152 -2.01 14.97 -16.87
CA VAL A 152 -2.01 13.59 -16.33
C VAL A 152 -2.00 12.57 -17.46
N ARG A 153 -2.74 12.82 -18.56
CA ARG A 153 -2.72 11.95 -19.75
C ARG A 153 -1.36 11.92 -20.46
N SER A 154 -0.57 13.00 -20.37
CA SER A 154 0.75 13.08 -21.02
C SER A 154 1.84 12.22 -20.36
N GLU A 155 1.63 11.80 -19.11
CA GLU A 155 2.56 10.95 -18.34
C GLU A 155 2.26 9.44 -18.47
N VAL A 156 1.09 9.07 -19.01
CA VAL A 156 0.68 7.66 -19.14
C VAL A 156 1.17 7.10 -20.47
N LEU A 157 1.77 5.92 -20.42
CA LEU A 157 2.17 5.21 -21.64
C LEU A 157 0.96 4.72 -22.43
N ASN A 158 1.13 4.50 -23.74
CA ASN A 158 0.10 3.88 -24.55
C ASN A 158 -0.20 2.45 -24.06
N ALA A 159 -1.50 2.16 -23.90
CA ALA A 159 -1.99 0.87 -23.44
C ALA A 159 -1.74 -0.23 -24.48
N ARG A 160 -0.84 -1.18 -24.17
CA ARG A 160 -0.54 -2.33 -25.04
C ARG A 160 0.27 -3.42 -24.35
N LEU A 161 0.22 -4.64 -24.89
CA LEU A 161 1.27 -5.64 -24.69
C LEU A 161 2.50 -5.19 -25.48
N SER A 162 3.63 -4.95 -24.82
CA SER A 162 4.76 -4.20 -25.41
C SER A 162 5.96 -5.09 -25.73
N MET A 163 6.40 -5.89 -24.76
CA MET A 163 7.62 -6.67 -24.85
C MET A 163 7.40 -8.08 -24.28
N ARG A 164 8.07 -9.08 -24.86
CA ARG A 164 8.09 -10.46 -24.38
C ARG A 164 9.52 -10.96 -24.27
N TYR A 165 9.77 -11.76 -23.24
CA TYR A 165 11.03 -12.44 -22.97
C TYR A 165 10.72 -13.94 -22.98
N PRO A 166 11.25 -14.71 -23.95
CA PRO A 166 11.05 -16.15 -24.00
C PRO A 166 11.69 -16.82 -22.79
N LEU A 167 11.03 -17.84 -22.24
CA LEU A 167 11.60 -18.64 -21.16
C LEU A 167 12.67 -19.59 -21.72
N VAL A 168 13.75 -19.79 -20.97
CA VAL A 168 14.87 -20.65 -21.42
C VAL A 168 14.44 -22.10 -21.56
N ARG A 169 13.65 -22.65 -20.61
CA ARG A 169 13.24 -24.06 -20.67
C ARG A 169 12.06 -24.31 -21.61
N LEU A 170 11.18 -23.32 -21.78
CA LEU A 170 10.01 -23.38 -22.65
C LEU A 170 9.93 -22.14 -23.56
N PRO A 171 10.66 -22.09 -24.68
CA PRO A 171 10.78 -20.89 -25.53
C PRO A 171 9.47 -20.40 -26.19
N HIS A 172 8.41 -21.20 -26.14
CA HIS A 172 7.07 -20.83 -26.60
C HIS A 172 6.21 -20.17 -25.52
N LYS A 173 6.72 -20.09 -24.29
CA LYS A 173 6.16 -19.37 -23.15
C LYS A 173 6.98 -18.12 -22.91
N PHE A 174 6.33 -17.10 -22.32
CA PHE A 174 6.93 -15.79 -22.17
C PHE A 174 6.58 -15.18 -20.81
N VAL A 175 7.48 -14.35 -20.32
CA VAL A 175 7.13 -13.24 -19.40
C VAL A 175 7.31 -11.93 -20.15
N GLY A 176 6.56 -10.90 -19.81
CA GLY A 176 6.55 -9.69 -20.62
C GLY A 176 6.30 -8.40 -19.88
N ILE A 177 6.47 -7.29 -20.59
CA ILE A 177 6.09 -5.96 -20.11
C ILE A 177 4.90 -5.50 -20.94
N ALA A 178 3.84 -5.09 -20.25
CA ALA A 178 2.76 -4.32 -20.83
C ALA A 178 2.92 -2.84 -20.43
N THR A 179 2.37 -1.91 -21.19
CA THR A 179 2.47 -0.47 -20.90
C THR A 179 1.10 0.16 -20.81
N GLY A 180 1.00 1.26 -20.06
CA GLY A 180 -0.17 2.14 -19.99
C GLY A 180 -1.19 1.80 -18.92
N ASN A 181 -2.40 2.34 -19.05
CA ASN A 181 -3.51 2.02 -18.17
C ASN A 181 -3.94 0.56 -18.37
N ILE A 182 -3.82 -0.26 -17.32
CA ILE A 182 -4.13 -1.70 -17.36
C ILE A 182 -5.54 -2.00 -17.89
N ALA A 183 -6.51 -1.13 -17.62
CA ALA A 183 -7.90 -1.31 -18.04
C ALA A 183 -8.12 -1.09 -19.55
N GLU A 184 -7.12 -0.60 -20.28
CA GLU A 184 -7.19 -0.32 -21.72
C GLU A 184 -6.32 -1.29 -22.54
N ILE A 185 -5.65 -2.25 -21.90
CA ILE A 185 -4.72 -3.16 -22.56
C ILE A 185 -5.50 -4.24 -23.31
N SER A 186 -5.56 -4.09 -24.63
CA SER A 186 -6.10 -5.11 -25.54
C SER A 186 -5.12 -6.27 -25.74
N GLY A 187 -5.66 -7.44 -26.12
CA GLY A 187 -4.89 -8.67 -26.31
C GLY A 187 -4.62 -9.48 -25.04
N ALA A 188 -5.00 -8.94 -23.86
CA ALA A 188 -5.03 -9.68 -22.61
C ALA A 188 -6.35 -10.46 -22.48
N ASP A 189 -6.29 -11.71 -22.03
CA ASP A 189 -7.47 -12.51 -21.67
C ASP A 189 -7.91 -12.22 -20.23
N VAL A 190 -6.93 -11.94 -19.36
CA VAL A 190 -7.12 -11.76 -17.92
C VAL A 190 -6.36 -10.52 -17.45
N LEU A 191 -7.05 -9.65 -16.72
CA LEU A 191 -6.43 -8.55 -16.00
C LEU A 191 -6.42 -8.85 -14.50
N VAL A 192 -5.33 -8.50 -13.83
CA VAL A 192 -5.21 -8.71 -12.39
C VAL A 192 -5.43 -7.38 -11.66
N ASN A 193 -6.30 -7.40 -10.67
CA ASN A 193 -6.61 -6.25 -9.83
C ASN A 193 -5.92 -6.39 -8.47
N THR A 194 -5.40 -5.29 -7.95
CA THR A 194 -4.88 -5.20 -6.58
C THR A 194 -6.00 -4.80 -5.63
N GLU A 195 -6.25 -5.60 -4.60
CA GLU A 195 -7.29 -5.32 -3.62
C GLU A 195 -6.81 -5.36 -2.17
N ASN A 196 -7.55 -4.66 -1.32
CA ASN A 196 -7.42 -4.75 0.14
C ASN A 196 -7.94 -6.11 0.65
N ASP A 197 -7.62 -6.42 1.91
CA ASP A 197 -8.04 -7.64 2.61
C ASP A 197 -9.56 -7.80 2.78
N ARG A 198 -10.35 -6.80 2.40
CA ARG A 198 -11.81 -6.86 2.37
C ARG A 198 -12.36 -6.93 0.94
N LEU A 199 -11.53 -6.96 -0.11
CA LEU A 199 -12.00 -6.93 -1.51
C LEU A 199 -13.03 -5.83 -1.77
N LEU A 200 -12.84 -4.67 -1.15
CA LEU A 200 -13.68 -3.49 -1.37
C LEU A 200 -13.07 -2.68 -2.49
N MET A 201 -13.65 -2.78 -3.69
CA MET A 201 -13.18 -2.00 -4.84
C MET A 201 -13.27 -0.50 -4.57
N ASP A 202 -12.29 0.23 -5.05
CA ASP A 202 -12.24 1.68 -4.99
C ASP A 202 -13.35 2.31 -5.87
N HIS A 203 -13.69 3.55 -5.53
CA HIS A 203 -14.69 4.32 -6.29
C HIS A 203 -14.20 4.58 -7.72
N ILE A 204 -15.12 4.59 -8.68
CA ILE A 204 -14.81 4.77 -10.12
C ILE A 204 -14.06 6.08 -10.45
N GLU A 205 -14.12 7.09 -9.59
CA GLU A 205 -13.41 8.36 -9.72
C GLU A 205 -11.98 8.33 -9.14
N GLY A 206 -11.60 7.21 -8.51
CA GLY A 206 -10.30 7.00 -7.91
C GLY A 206 -9.18 6.89 -8.94
N ARG A 207 -7.93 6.98 -8.45
CA ARG A 207 -6.71 6.89 -9.26
C ARG A 207 -6.03 5.52 -9.17
N THR A 208 -6.66 4.57 -8.47
CA THR A 208 -6.12 3.23 -8.28
C THR A 208 -6.42 2.33 -9.48
N ILE A 209 -5.71 1.20 -9.56
CA ILE A 209 -6.02 0.14 -10.52
C ILE A 209 -7.44 -0.39 -10.29
N SER A 210 -7.84 -0.56 -9.03
CA SER A 210 -9.19 -0.98 -8.65
C SER A 210 -10.26 0.00 -9.18
N ALA A 211 -10.07 1.30 -9.01
CA ALA A 211 -10.95 2.34 -9.56
C ALA A 211 -11.01 2.30 -11.09
N ALA A 212 -9.86 2.14 -11.76
CA ALA A 212 -9.80 2.03 -13.21
C ALA A 212 -10.58 0.82 -13.71
N LEU A 213 -10.35 -0.36 -13.15
CA LEU A 213 -11.06 -1.59 -13.55
C LEU A 213 -12.55 -1.51 -13.23
N ASN A 214 -12.94 -0.87 -12.12
CA ASN A 214 -14.34 -0.61 -11.80
C ASN A 214 -14.99 0.30 -12.86
N TYR A 215 -14.34 1.42 -13.21
CA TYR A 215 -14.85 2.36 -14.23
C TYR A 215 -15.03 1.70 -15.61
N TYR A 216 -14.02 0.97 -16.09
CA TYR A 216 -14.04 0.35 -17.42
C TYR A 216 -14.95 -0.88 -17.52
N SER A 217 -15.30 -1.48 -16.38
CA SER A 217 -16.24 -2.61 -16.33
C SER A 217 -17.69 -2.20 -16.08
N ALA A 218 -17.91 -0.97 -15.63
CA ALA A 218 -19.23 -0.43 -15.33
C ALA A 218 -20.12 -0.34 -16.58
N LYS A 219 -21.44 -0.39 -16.34
CA LYS A 219 -22.46 -0.09 -17.35
C LYS A 219 -22.79 1.39 -17.29
N TRP A 220 -22.87 1.98 -18.47
CA TRP A 220 -23.17 3.39 -18.67
C TRP A 220 -24.43 3.53 -19.52
N SER A 221 -25.22 4.57 -19.27
CA SER A 221 -26.33 4.95 -20.13
C SER A 221 -25.81 5.61 -21.40
N ASP A 222 -26.66 5.73 -22.42
CA ASP A 222 -26.34 6.49 -23.65
C ASP A 222 -26.03 7.97 -23.36
N ALA A 223 -26.54 8.50 -22.24
CA ALA A 223 -26.26 9.85 -21.75
C ALA A 223 -24.94 9.96 -20.95
N GLY A 224 -24.22 8.85 -20.75
CA GLY A 224 -22.95 8.81 -20.01
C GLY A 224 -23.12 8.74 -18.49
N GLU A 225 -24.29 8.38 -17.99
CA GLU A 225 -24.54 8.22 -16.55
C GLU A 225 -24.18 6.79 -16.09
N LEU A 226 -23.60 6.66 -14.90
CA LEU A 226 -23.29 5.37 -14.31
C LEU A 226 -24.59 4.63 -13.97
N LEU A 227 -24.83 3.49 -14.63
CA LEU A 227 -25.98 2.63 -14.35
C LEU A 227 -25.64 1.55 -13.32
N GLU A 228 -24.46 0.93 -13.44
CA GLU A 228 -24.11 -0.24 -12.62
C GLU A 228 -22.59 -0.43 -12.50
N GLU A 229 -22.09 -0.60 -11.27
CA GLU A 229 -20.71 -1.05 -11.00
C GLU A 229 -20.64 -2.59 -11.02
N THR A 230 -20.79 -3.21 -12.21
CA THR A 230 -21.03 -4.67 -12.32
C THR A 230 -19.95 -5.53 -11.65
N ILE A 231 -18.66 -5.33 -11.94
CA ILE A 231 -17.59 -6.14 -11.32
C ILE A 231 -17.56 -5.95 -9.80
N LYS A 232 -17.84 -4.74 -9.30
CA LYS A 232 -17.91 -4.49 -7.85
C LYS A 232 -19.04 -5.29 -7.22
N GLN A 233 -20.21 -5.34 -7.84
CA GLN A 233 -21.33 -6.15 -7.37
C GLN A 233 -21.02 -7.64 -7.42
N ASP A 234 -20.41 -8.12 -8.51
CA ASP A 234 -20.00 -9.52 -8.68
C ASP A 234 -18.96 -9.92 -7.63
N LEU A 235 -17.97 -9.07 -7.36
CA LEU A 235 -16.96 -9.28 -6.33
C LEU A 235 -17.58 -9.32 -4.92
N GLN A 236 -18.49 -8.39 -4.62
CA GLN A 236 -19.22 -8.42 -3.35
C GLN A 236 -20.07 -9.68 -3.23
N ALA A 237 -20.70 -10.15 -4.31
CA ALA A 237 -21.48 -11.38 -4.32
C ALA A 237 -20.59 -12.62 -4.07
N ALA A 238 -19.44 -12.70 -4.73
CA ALA A 238 -18.47 -13.77 -4.56
C ALA A 238 -17.88 -13.81 -3.14
N ARG A 239 -17.71 -12.65 -2.49
CA ARG A 239 -17.19 -12.54 -1.12
C ARG A 239 -18.21 -12.88 -0.03
N ARG A 240 -19.53 -12.89 -0.28
CA ARG A 240 -20.57 -12.97 0.79
C ARG A 240 -20.38 -14.08 1.82
N HIS A 241 -19.78 -15.21 1.42
CA HIS A 241 -19.58 -16.38 2.28
C HIS A 241 -18.15 -16.50 2.84
N LEU A 242 -17.29 -15.53 2.56
CA LEU A 242 -15.91 -15.49 3.01
C LEU A 242 -15.79 -14.70 4.32
N PRO A 243 -14.70 -14.93 5.09
CA PRO A 243 -14.39 -14.11 6.24
C PRO A 243 -14.35 -12.61 5.91
N GLU A 244 -14.60 -11.78 6.93
CA GLU A 244 -14.58 -10.33 6.76
C GLU A 244 -13.24 -9.84 6.22
N ARG A 245 -12.13 -10.39 6.72
CA ARG A 245 -10.78 -10.12 6.24
C ARG A 245 -10.17 -11.39 5.67
N LEU A 246 -9.51 -11.24 4.52
CA LEU A 246 -8.88 -12.30 3.76
C LEU A 246 -7.36 -12.18 3.83
N PRO A 247 -6.64 -13.31 3.92
CA PRO A 247 -5.19 -13.28 3.91
C PRO A 247 -4.66 -12.84 2.53
N PRO A 248 -3.51 -12.13 2.48
CA PRO A 248 -2.81 -11.87 1.24
C PRO A 248 -2.52 -13.13 0.43
N GLY A 249 -2.60 -13.00 -0.89
CA GLY A 249 -2.56 -14.12 -1.82
C GLY A 249 -3.93 -14.74 -2.10
N THR A 250 -4.99 -14.38 -1.37
CA THR A 250 -6.35 -14.77 -1.76
C THR A 250 -6.69 -14.11 -3.11
N VAL A 251 -7.21 -14.91 -4.05
CA VAL A 251 -7.65 -14.44 -5.36
C VAL A 251 -9.12 -14.78 -5.61
N ILE A 252 -9.87 -13.85 -6.19
CA ILE A 252 -11.26 -14.09 -6.61
C ILE A 252 -11.41 -13.68 -8.09
N PRO A 253 -11.84 -14.57 -8.99
CA PRO A 253 -12.15 -14.22 -10.37
C PRO A 253 -13.56 -13.64 -10.49
N THR A 254 -13.70 -12.59 -11.30
CA THR A 254 -14.99 -12.07 -11.81
C THR A 254 -14.97 -12.07 -13.34
N ALA A 255 -16.13 -12.19 -13.97
CA ALA A 255 -16.22 -12.05 -15.42
C ALA A 255 -15.97 -10.59 -15.83
N ALA A 256 -15.24 -10.38 -16.92
CA ALA A 256 -15.07 -9.04 -17.46
C ALA A 256 -16.37 -8.54 -18.11
N THR A 257 -16.72 -7.29 -17.81
CA THR A 257 -17.91 -6.60 -18.32
C THR A 257 -17.54 -5.24 -18.92
N GLY A 258 -18.53 -4.51 -19.43
CA GLY A 258 -18.32 -3.18 -19.97
C GLY A 258 -17.28 -3.13 -21.10
N SER A 259 -16.48 -2.08 -21.11
CA SER A 259 -15.42 -1.87 -22.11
C SER A 259 -14.30 -2.90 -22.03
N LEU A 260 -14.06 -3.52 -20.86
CA LEU A 260 -13.06 -4.59 -20.72
C LEU A 260 -13.39 -5.77 -21.64
N LYS A 261 -14.67 -6.16 -21.69
CA LYS A 261 -15.13 -7.24 -22.58
C LYS A 261 -14.92 -6.90 -24.06
N ASN A 262 -15.11 -5.63 -24.43
CA ASN A 262 -14.98 -5.17 -25.82
C ASN A 262 -13.53 -5.22 -26.33
N ILE A 263 -12.54 -5.10 -25.45
CA ILE A 263 -11.11 -5.21 -25.79
C ILE A 263 -10.56 -6.64 -25.67
N GLY A 264 -11.45 -7.63 -25.47
CA GLY A 264 -11.11 -9.05 -25.45
C GLY A 264 -10.80 -9.64 -24.06
N VAL A 265 -10.83 -8.83 -23.00
CA VAL A 265 -10.65 -9.33 -21.63
C VAL A 265 -11.86 -10.17 -21.24
N ARG A 266 -11.61 -11.34 -20.66
CA ARG A 266 -12.65 -12.30 -20.25
C ARG A 266 -12.83 -12.37 -18.75
N TYR A 267 -11.75 -12.18 -17.98
CA TYR A 267 -11.80 -12.19 -16.52
C TYR A 267 -10.98 -11.06 -15.90
N VAL A 268 -11.43 -10.61 -14.75
CA VAL A 268 -10.62 -9.83 -13.80
C VAL A 268 -10.37 -10.70 -12.57
N ILE A 269 -9.10 -10.90 -12.20
CA ILE A 269 -8.74 -11.64 -10.98
C ILE A 269 -8.35 -10.65 -9.90
N HIS A 270 -9.10 -10.63 -8.81
CA HIS A 270 -8.92 -9.72 -7.68
C HIS A 270 -8.00 -10.36 -6.64
N ALA A 271 -6.78 -9.88 -6.54
CA ALA A 271 -5.77 -10.40 -5.64
C ALA A 271 -5.63 -9.51 -4.39
N VAL A 272 -5.88 -10.11 -3.22
CA VAL A 272 -5.59 -9.48 -1.93
C VAL A 272 -4.08 -9.33 -1.79
N SER A 273 -3.61 -8.10 -1.93
CA SER A 273 -2.18 -7.74 -1.96
C SER A 273 -1.84 -6.59 -1.00
N VAL A 274 -2.86 -6.09 -0.31
CA VAL A 274 -2.77 -4.93 0.59
C VAL A 274 -3.53 -5.25 1.89
N HIS A 275 -2.91 -4.95 3.02
CA HIS A 275 -3.56 -4.95 4.33
C HIS A 275 -4.17 -3.59 4.62
N GLY A 276 -5.38 -3.56 5.20
CA GLY A 276 -5.93 -2.33 5.79
C GLY A 276 -7.10 -1.72 5.03
N GLU A 277 -7.82 -0.85 5.75
CA GLU A 277 -9.21 -0.51 5.46
C GLU A 277 -9.45 0.60 4.44
N ARG A 278 -8.49 1.51 4.26
CA ARG A 278 -8.59 2.68 3.37
C ARG A 278 -7.22 2.93 2.75
N ILE A 279 -7.16 3.55 1.57
CA ILE A 279 -5.92 3.88 0.82
C ILE A 279 -4.85 4.55 1.71
N ARG A 280 -5.25 5.36 2.71
CA ARG A 280 -4.34 6.08 3.62
C ARG A 280 -3.68 5.22 4.70
N TRP A 281 -4.13 3.97 4.89
CA TRP A 281 -3.69 3.02 5.93
C TRP A 281 -3.39 1.63 5.33
N ALA A 282 -3.30 1.59 4.01
CA ALA A 282 -2.96 0.42 3.22
C ALA A 282 -1.46 0.10 3.41
N GLN A 283 -1.15 -1.08 3.92
CA GLN A 283 0.23 -1.59 3.96
C GLN A 283 0.37 -2.68 2.91
N PRO A 284 1.41 -2.65 2.07
CA PRO A 284 1.64 -3.73 1.12
C PRO A 284 1.88 -5.05 1.86
N ALA A 285 1.37 -6.15 1.32
CA ALA A 285 1.71 -7.47 1.82
C ALA A 285 3.21 -7.75 1.67
N THR A 286 3.73 -8.72 2.41
CA THR A 286 5.14 -9.10 2.37
C THR A 286 5.55 -9.64 0.99
N ARG A 287 6.85 -9.63 0.66
CA ARG A 287 7.37 -10.19 -0.60
C ARG A 287 6.87 -11.61 -0.87
N ILE A 288 6.82 -12.46 0.17
CA ILE A 288 6.37 -13.84 0.06
C ILE A 288 4.89 -13.89 -0.32
N GLU A 289 4.07 -13.05 0.30
CA GLU A 289 2.63 -12.96 0.03
C GLU A 289 2.31 -12.40 -1.35
N LEU A 290 3.08 -11.42 -1.81
CA LEU A 290 2.97 -10.89 -3.17
C LEU A 290 3.35 -11.93 -4.23
N GLY A 291 4.37 -12.75 -3.95
CA GLY A 291 4.69 -13.92 -4.78
C GLY A 291 3.53 -14.92 -4.82
N ARG A 292 2.84 -15.17 -3.69
CA ARG A 292 1.63 -16.01 -3.66
C ARG A 292 0.49 -15.43 -4.49
N CYS A 293 0.35 -14.10 -4.56
CA CYS A 293 -0.64 -13.47 -5.45
C CYS A 293 -0.40 -13.86 -6.92
N VAL A 294 0.86 -13.89 -7.36
CA VAL A 294 1.23 -14.32 -8.73
C VAL A 294 0.87 -15.79 -8.93
N THR A 295 1.37 -16.69 -8.06
CA THR A 295 1.10 -18.14 -8.16
C THR A 295 -0.39 -18.45 -8.15
N ASN A 296 -1.12 -17.97 -7.15
CA ASN A 296 -2.54 -18.28 -6.99
C ASN A 296 -3.39 -17.70 -8.14
N THR A 297 -2.97 -16.58 -8.74
CA THR A 297 -3.62 -16.04 -9.94
C THR A 297 -3.46 -16.98 -11.12
N LEU A 298 -2.24 -17.48 -11.36
CA LEU A 298 -1.99 -18.41 -12.47
C LEU A 298 -2.71 -19.75 -12.25
N ASP A 299 -2.72 -20.26 -11.02
CA ASP A 299 -3.52 -21.44 -10.62
C ASP A 299 -5.01 -21.21 -10.91
N CYS A 300 -5.54 -20.05 -10.54
CA CYS A 300 -6.93 -19.69 -10.79
C CYS A 300 -7.26 -19.65 -12.30
N ILE A 301 -6.33 -19.17 -13.14
CA ILE A 301 -6.50 -19.18 -14.60
C ILE A 301 -6.52 -20.61 -15.13
N ASP A 302 -5.65 -21.49 -14.65
CA ASP A 302 -5.64 -22.89 -15.06
C ASP A 302 -6.92 -23.62 -14.59
N ASP A 303 -7.44 -23.32 -13.41
CA ASP A 303 -8.75 -23.79 -12.95
C ASP A 303 -9.88 -23.33 -13.86
N LEU A 304 -9.86 -22.06 -14.31
CA LEU A 304 -10.83 -21.53 -15.26
C LEU A 304 -10.71 -22.22 -16.63
N ASN A 305 -9.50 -22.47 -17.11
CA ASN A 305 -9.24 -23.19 -18.35
C ASN A 305 -9.75 -24.66 -18.29
N ARG A 306 -9.64 -25.32 -17.12
CA ARG A 306 -10.14 -26.68 -16.92
C ARG A 306 -11.67 -26.77 -16.80
N ARG A 307 -12.29 -25.82 -16.07
CA ARG A 307 -13.72 -25.89 -15.70
C ARG A 307 -14.67 -25.57 -16.85
N PHE A 308 -14.27 -24.66 -17.74
CA PHE A 308 -15.12 -24.29 -18.87
C PHE A 308 -14.69 -25.08 -20.10
N PHE A 309 -15.63 -25.77 -20.75
CA PHE A 309 -15.49 -26.48 -22.04
C PHE A 309 -15.08 -25.58 -23.23
N ARG A 310 -14.40 -24.45 -22.99
CA ARG A 310 -13.74 -23.62 -23.99
C ARG A 310 -12.30 -24.11 -24.23
N ALA A 311 -12.11 -25.44 -24.37
CA ALA A 311 -10.81 -26.01 -24.74
C ALA A 311 -10.25 -25.34 -26.02
N ASP A 312 -11.14 -24.86 -26.88
CA ASP A 312 -10.83 -24.21 -28.15
C ASP A 312 -10.25 -22.79 -27.99
N HIS A 313 -10.46 -22.12 -26.84
CA HIS A 313 -10.03 -20.75 -26.60
C HIS A 313 -9.51 -20.59 -25.16
N PRO A 314 -8.35 -21.15 -24.80
CA PRO A 314 -7.80 -21.02 -23.46
C PRO A 314 -7.41 -19.58 -23.13
N LEU A 315 -7.39 -19.23 -21.85
CA LEU A 315 -6.85 -17.97 -21.33
C LEU A 315 -5.32 -18.05 -21.43
N ARG A 316 -4.72 -17.29 -22.35
CA ARG A 316 -3.30 -17.36 -22.71
C ARG A 316 -2.50 -16.17 -22.18
N ASN A 317 -3.09 -14.99 -22.14
CA ASN A 317 -2.38 -13.76 -21.77
C ASN A 317 -2.98 -13.15 -20.50
N VAL A 318 -2.15 -13.01 -19.46
CA VAL A 318 -2.52 -12.34 -18.21
C VAL A 318 -1.64 -11.12 -17.98
N VAL A 319 -2.25 -10.02 -17.52
CA VAL A 319 -1.54 -8.79 -17.16
C VAL A 319 -1.62 -8.54 -15.66
N PHE A 320 -0.47 -8.59 -15.02
CA PHE A 320 -0.25 -8.29 -13.62
C PHE A 320 0.07 -6.81 -13.41
N PRO A 321 -0.47 -6.18 -12.35
CA PRO A 321 0.15 -5.01 -11.75
C PRO A 321 1.50 -5.39 -11.15
N VAL A 322 2.43 -4.45 -11.06
CA VAL A 322 3.54 -4.61 -10.12
C VAL A 322 2.95 -4.40 -8.73
N PHE A 323 2.60 -5.50 -8.05
CA PHE A 323 1.97 -5.44 -6.74
C PHE A 323 2.77 -4.56 -5.78
N ALA A 324 2.05 -3.85 -4.90
CA ALA A 324 2.64 -2.97 -3.91
C ALA A 324 3.48 -1.80 -4.47
N ALA A 325 3.51 -1.52 -5.77
CA ALA A 325 4.29 -0.43 -6.35
C ALA A 325 3.48 0.87 -6.63
N GLY A 326 2.35 1.03 -5.93
CA GLY A 326 1.52 2.23 -6.00
C GLY A 326 2.04 3.37 -5.10
N GLU A 327 1.25 4.44 -4.97
CA GLU A 327 1.56 5.58 -4.11
C GLU A 327 1.78 5.12 -2.65
N GLY A 328 2.97 5.42 -2.09
CA GLY A 328 3.36 4.99 -0.74
C GLY A 328 3.78 3.52 -0.60
N GLY A 329 3.90 2.79 -1.70
CA GLY A 329 4.29 1.38 -1.74
C GLY A 329 5.81 1.12 -1.87
N LEU A 330 6.16 -0.14 -2.16
CA LEU A 330 7.53 -0.59 -2.43
C LEU A 330 8.04 -0.04 -3.76
N LYS A 331 9.36 0.13 -3.89
CA LYS A 331 9.94 0.47 -5.20
C LYS A 331 9.82 -0.73 -6.13
N ILE A 332 9.53 -0.48 -7.42
CA ILE A 332 9.49 -1.55 -8.44
C ILE A 332 10.80 -2.35 -8.46
N SER A 333 11.95 -1.67 -8.34
CA SER A 333 13.27 -2.30 -8.26
C SER A 333 13.44 -3.25 -7.08
N GLU A 334 12.69 -3.06 -6.00
CA GLU A 334 12.75 -3.93 -4.83
C GLU A 334 11.95 -5.21 -5.08
N ILE A 335 10.77 -5.13 -5.68
CA ILE A 335 9.82 -6.27 -5.71
C ILE A 335 9.74 -7.00 -7.06
N ALA A 336 9.98 -6.32 -8.19
CA ALA A 336 9.66 -6.83 -9.52
C ALA A 336 10.34 -8.16 -9.86
N VAL A 337 11.65 -8.27 -9.59
CA VAL A 337 12.42 -9.51 -9.86
C VAL A 337 11.75 -10.72 -9.23
N SER A 338 11.36 -10.62 -7.95
CA SER A 338 10.73 -11.73 -7.23
C SER A 338 9.34 -12.10 -7.76
N LEU A 339 8.60 -11.15 -8.33
CA LEU A 339 7.29 -11.44 -8.94
C LEU A 339 7.45 -12.08 -10.32
N ILE A 340 8.42 -11.60 -11.10
CA ILE A 340 8.73 -12.14 -12.44
C ILE A 340 9.28 -13.56 -12.31
N GLU A 341 10.26 -13.79 -11.42
CA GLU A 341 10.78 -15.13 -11.13
C GLU A 341 9.66 -16.09 -10.74
N ARG A 342 8.68 -15.63 -9.95
CA ARG A 342 7.55 -16.49 -9.59
C ARG A 342 6.65 -16.85 -10.79
N ALA A 343 6.48 -15.95 -11.74
CA ALA A 343 5.77 -16.24 -12.99
C ALA A 343 6.59 -17.19 -13.89
N VAL A 344 7.90 -17.00 -13.99
CA VAL A 344 8.82 -17.91 -14.70
C VAL A 344 8.72 -19.31 -14.12
N ASP A 345 8.92 -19.44 -12.79
CA ASP A 345 8.82 -20.71 -12.07
C ASP A 345 7.51 -21.42 -12.39
N TYR A 346 6.38 -20.70 -12.31
CA TYR A 346 5.07 -21.28 -12.58
C TYR A 346 4.96 -21.79 -14.02
N LEU A 347 5.27 -20.94 -15.00
CA LEU A 347 5.15 -21.25 -16.42
C LEU A 347 6.06 -22.39 -16.87
N GLU A 348 7.22 -22.58 -16.23
CA GLU A 348 8.15 -23.67 -16.54
C GLU A 348 7.83 -24.99 -15.83
N THR A 349 7.15 -24.94 -14.68
CA THR A 349 6.95 -26.14 -13.83
C THR A 349 5.53 -26.70 -13.86
N HIS A 350 4.55 -25.92 -14.31
CA HIS A 350 3.14 -26.32 -14.35
C HIS A 350 2.68 -26.65 -15.77
N GLU A 351 1.81 -27.66 -15.90
CA GLU A 351 1.10 -27.91 -17.14
C GLU A 351 0.00 -26.85 -17.32
N THR A 352 0.37 -25.75 -17.98
CA THR A 352 -0.49 -24.58 -18.14
C THR A 352 -0.70 -24.21 -19.61
N GLN A 353 -1.91 -23.73 -19.93
CA GLN A 353 -2.21 -23.15 -21.24
C GLN A 353 -1.87 -21.67 -21.32
N ILE A 354 -1.47 -21.04 -20.21
CA ILE A 354 -1.03 -19.65 -20.16
C ILE A 354 0.25 -19.52 -20.99
N GLU A 355 0.26 -18.63 -21.97
CA GLU A 355 1.43 -18.40 -22.84
C GLU A 355 2.30 -17.26 -22.34
N CYS A 356 1.69 -16.20 -21.80
CA CYS A 356 2.43 -15.03 -21.37
C CYS A 356 1.86 -14.38 -20.12
N ALA A 357 2.73 -14.16 -19.13
CA ALA A 357 2.47 -13.33 -17.96
C ALA A 357 3.17 -11.98 -18.11
N TYR A 358 2.40 -10.91 -18.25
CA TYR A 358 2.91 -9.55 -18.37
C TYR A 358 2.88 -8.81 -17.04
N PHE A 359 3.83 -7.91 -16.83
CA PHE A 359 3.81 -6.91 -15.75
C PHE A 359 3.65 -5.51 -16.36
N VAL A 360 2.67 -4.74 -15.90
CA VAL A 360 2.34 -3.44 -16.49
C VAL A 360 3.20 -2.29 -15.94
N ALA A 361 3.74 -1.48 -16.84
CA ALA A 361 4.35 -0.19 -16.56
C ALA A 361 3.38 0.94 -16.93
N TYR A 362 2.95 1.73 -15.93
CA TYR A 362 2.01 2.83 -16.19
C TYR A 362 2.68 4.04 -16.87
N ASN A 363 3.92 4.36 -16.50
CA ASN A 363 4.70 5.50 -16.98
C ASN A 363 6.13 5.09 -17.34
N GLU A 364 6.91 6.01 -17.92
CA GLU A 364 8.31 5.76 -18.35
C GLU A 364 9.23 5.33 -17.20
N SER A 365 9.05 5.88 -15.99
CA SER A 365 9.84 5.49 -14.81
C SER A 365 9.61 4.02 -14.44
N ALA A 366 8.34 3.60 -14.39
CA ALA A 366 7.99 2.20 -14.16
C ALA A 366 8.49 1.28 -15.26
N LEU A 367 8.47 1.74 -16.52
CA LEU A 367 8.98 1.00 -17.67
C LEU A 367 10.48 0.76 -17.55
N GLY A 368 11.25 1.79 -17.20
CA GLY A 368 12.69 1.67 -16.96
C GLY A 368 13.02 0.70 -15.83
N ALA A 369 12.30 0.79 -14.71
CA ALA A 369 12.49 -0.11 -13.57
C ALA A 369 12.15 -1.57 -13.91
N LEU A 370 11.07 -1.80 -14.67
CA LEU A 370 10.73 -3.15 -15.13
C LEU A 370 11.76 -3.70 -16.12
N LYS A 371 12.19 -2.92 -17.11
CA LYS A 371 13.26 -3.35 -18.03
C LYS A 371 14.51 -3.79 -17.28
N ALA A 372 14.97 -2.98 -16.31
CA ALA A 372 16.11 -3.32 -15.48
C ALA A 372 15.90 -4.60 -14.66
N ALA A 373 14.67 -4.84 -14.16
CA ALA A 373 14.34 -6.09 -13.47
C ALA A 373 14.37 -7.30 -14.40
N PHE A 374 13.83 -7.21 -15.61
CA PHE A 374 13.87 -8.27 -16.62
C PHE A 374 15.31 -8.57 -17.06
N ASP A 375 16.12 -7.55 -17.32
CA ASP A 375 17.52 -7.71 -17.72
C ASP A 375 18.38 -8.33 -16.60
N GLY A 376 17.95 -8.20 -15.34
CA GLY A 376 18.60 -8.80 -14.17
C GLY A 376 18.30 -10.28 -13.95
N ILE A 377 17.36 -10.88 -14.68
CA ILE A 377 16.97 -12.28 -14.52
C ILE A 377 17.78 -13.15 -15.50
N PRO A 378 18.68 -14.03 -15.03
CA PRO A 378 19.58 -14.79 -15.89
C PRO A 378 18.88 -15.84 -16.77
N ASP A 379 17.70 -16.31 -16.36
CA ASP A 379 16.95 -17.38 -17.02
C ASP A 379 15.98 -16.88 -18.10
N LEU A 380 16.19 -15.67 -18.62
CA LEU A 380 15.41 -15.10 -19.72
C LEU A 380 16.23 -15.03 -21.00
N SER A 381 15.61 -15.43 -22.11
CA SER A 381 16.20 -15.30 -23.44
C SER A 381 16.13 -13.86 -23.97
N ALA A 382 16.78 -13.60 -25.11
CA ALA A 382 16.80 -12.28 -25.74
C ALA A 382 15.39 -11.70 -25.97
N LEU A 383 15.25 -10.39 -25.69
CA LEU A 383 14.02 -9.63 -25.80
C LEU A 383 13.39 -9.74 -27.20
N VAL A 384 12.07 -9.99 -27.23
CA VAL A 384 11.22 -9.89 -28.42
C VAL A 384 10.31 -8.67 -28.26
N VAL A 385 10.52 -7.66 -29.11
CA VAL A 385 9.67 -6.45 -29.17
C VAL A 385 8.45 -6.75 -30.04
N LEU A 386 7.25 -6.48 -29.52
CA LEU A 386 6.03 -6.61 -30.31
C LEU A 386 5.88 -5.39 -31.23
N GLY A 387 5.66 -5.66 -32.53
CA GLY A 387 5.38 -4.64 -33.53
C GLY A 387 4.11 -3.85 -33.21
N ARG A 388 4.05 -2.60 -33.70
CA ARG A 388 2.89 -1.71 -33.52
C ARG A 388 1.62 -2.26 -34.17
#